data_AF-A0AAU5J419-F1
#
_entry.id   AF-A0AAU5J419-F1
#
_cell.length_a   1.000
_cell.length_b   1.000
_cell.length_c   1.000
_cell.angle_alpha   90.00
_cell.angle_beta   90.00
_cell.angle_gamma   90.00
#
_symmetry.space_group_name_H-M   'P 1'
#
loop_
_entity.id
_entity.type
_entity.pdbx_description
1 polymer ?
#
loop_
_entity_poly.entity_id
_entity_poly.type
_entity_poly.pdbx_seq_one_letter_code
_entity_poly.pdbx_strand_id
1 'polypeptide(L)'
;MCRSRCTRTDPDPAPPSPATRRLLTECLDLVTAPLLDDVEDGDPAAVARLRAADEALRTQAEDRHRADVLRGLIATYLKDYGS
;
A
#
# COMPACT_ATOMS: atom_id res chain seq x y z
N MET A 1 -21.48 23.28 -21.35
CA MET A 1 -20.36 22.95 -20.44
C MET A 1 -20.67 21.62 -19.76
N CYS A 2 -20.12 20.51 -20.28
CA CYS A 2 -20.34 19.17 -19.74
C CYS A 2 -19.44 18.96 -18.51
N ARG A 3 -20.06 18.77 -17.34
CA ARG A 3 -19.37 18.35 -16.11
C ARG A 3 -18.85 16.94 -16.31
N SER A 4 -17.52 16.81 -16.40
CA SER A 4 -16.83 15.52 -16.50
C SER A 4 -17.16 14.65 -15.29
N ARG A 5 -17.65 13.44 -15.58
CA ARG A 5 -18.05 12.43 -14.60
C ARG A 5 -16.83 11.95 -13.85
N CYS A 6 -16.78 12.17 -12.53
CA CYS A 6 -15.95 11.38 -11.64
C CYS A 6 -16.61 10.01 -11.50
N THR A 7 -16.24 9.05 -12.34
CA THR A 7 -16.60 7.65 -12.12
C THR A 7 -15.78 7.14 -10.95
N ARG A 8 -16.34 7.24 -9.74
CA ARG A 8 -15.85 6.47 -8.59
C ARG A 8 -16.06 5.01 -8.95
N THR A 9 -14.99 4.31 -9.29
CA THR A 9 -14.98 2.85 -9.36
C THR A 9 -15.42 2.36 -7.99
N ASP A 10 -16.59 1.72 -7.91
CA ASP A 10 -17.05 1.12 -6.66
C ASP A 10 -15.99 0.09 -6.25
N PRO A 11 -15.49 0.11 -5.00
CA PRO A 11 -14.55 -0.90 -4.55
C PRO A 11 -15.18 -2.27 -4.77
N ASP A 12 -14.40 -3.19 -5.33
CA ASP A 12 -14.87 -4.55 -5.64
C ASP A 12 -15.67 -5.11 -4.44
N PRO A 13 -16.95 -5.49 -4.63
CA PRO A 13 -17.83 -5.93 -3.54
C PRO A 13 -17.44 -7.31 -3.01
N ALA A 14 -16.58 -8.05 -3.74
CA ALA A 14 -16.09 -9.32 -3.27
C ALA A 14 -15.16 -9.09 -2.08
N PRO A 15 -15.34 -9.84 -0.97
CA PRO A 15 -14.41 -9.79 0.14
C PRO A 15 -12.99 -10.07 -0.37
N PRO A 16 -11.97 -9.31 0.09
CA PRO A 16 -10.58 -9.60 -0.29
C PRO A 16 -10.25 -11.04 0.05
N SER A 17 -9.49 -11.68 -0.84
CA SER A 17 -9.07 -13.07 -0.64
C SER A 17 -8.35 -13.24 0.71
N PRO A 18 -8.32 -14.45 1.31
CA PRO A 18 -7.59 -14.67 2.56
C PRO A 18 -6.10 -14.31 2.46
N ALA A 19 -5.49 -14.50 1.28
CA ALA A 19 -4.11 -14.11 1.00
C ALA A 19 -3.94 -12.58 0.99
N THR A 20 -4.84 -11.87 0.32
CA THR A 20 -4.87 -10.40 0.31
C THR A 20 -5.19 -9.82 1.67
N ARG A 21 -6.07 -10.45 2.46
CA ARG A 21 -6.31 -10.04 3.85
C ARG A 21 -5.06 -10.17 4.72
N ARG A 22 -4.31 -11.28 4.60
CA ARG A 22 -3.05 -11.46 5.33
C ARG A 22 -2.00 -10.43 4.93
N LEU A 23 -1.80 -10.23 3.62
CA LEU A 23 -0.87 -9.21 3.12
C LEU A 23 -1.30 -7.79 3.49
N LEU A 24 -2.61 -7.50 3.51
CA LEU A 24 -3.14 -6.23 3.99
C LEU A 24 -2.90 -6.06 5.49
N THR A 25 -3.09 -7.10 6.30
CA THR A 25 -2.78 -7.06 7.73
C THR A 25 -1.29 -6.89 7.98
N GLU A 26 -0.42 -7.60 7.26
CA GLU A 26 1.03 -7.42 7.34
C GLU A 26 1.45 -6.00 6.89
N CYS A 27 0.88 -5.50 5.79
CA CYS A 27 1.07 -4.11 5.39
C CYS A 27 0.54 -3.14 6.44
N LEU A 28 -0.65 -3.34 7.00
CA LEU A 28 -1.23 -2.45 8.00
C LEU A 28 -0.46 -2.48 9.31
N ASP A 29 0.04 -3.64 9.75
CA ASP A 29 0.97 -3.75 10.89
C ASP A 29 2.26 -2.98 10.58
N LEU A 30 2.75 -3.06 9.35
CA LEU A 30 3.86 -2.22 8.87
C LEU A 30 3.49 -0.75 8.67
N VAL A 31 2.21 -0.36 8.51
CA VAL A 31 1.79 1.05 8.32
C VAL A 31 1.08 1.57 9.57
N THR A 32 1.14 0.83 10.69
CA THR A 32 0.65 1.32 11.98
C THR A 32 1.57 2.43 12.50
N ALA A 33 1.00 3.33 13.31
CA ALA A 33 1.61 4.55 13.83
C ALA A 33 3.13 4.47 14.13
N PRO A 34 3.68 3.46 14.85
CA PRO A 34 5.11 3.45 15.15
C PRO A 34 6.00 3.37 13.90
N LEU A 35 5.61 2.65 12.84
CA LEU A 35 6.46 2.57 11.64
C LEU A 35 6.30 3.81 10.74
N LEU A 36 5.17 4.50 10.79
CA LEU A 36 5.02 5.79 10.11
C LEU A 36 5.90 6.87 10.77
N ASP A 37 5.94 6.90 12.10
CA ASP A 37 6.86 7.77 12.85
C ASP A 37 8.32 7.44 12.51
N ASP A 38 8.70 6.15 12.51
CA ASP A 38 10.06 5.72 12.17
C ASP A 38 10.43 6.01 10.70
N VAL A 39 9.47 5.93 9.76
CA VAL A 39 9.67 6.32 8.36
C VAL A 39 9.77 7.84 8.22
N GLU A 40 8.96 8.62 8.96
CA GLU A 40 9.09 10.08 9.01
C GLU A 40 10.44 10.53 9.58
N ASP A 41 10.96 9.80 10.58
CA ASP A 41 12.27 10.01 11.19
C ASP A 41 13.43 9.50 10.29
N GLY A 42 13.11 8.83 9.18
CA GLY A 42 14.09 8.35 8.21
C GLY A 42 14.86 7.10 8.66
N ASP A 43 14.29 6.25 9.53
CA ASP A 43 14.92 5.00 9.95
C ASP A 43 15.15 4.07 8.74
N PRO A 44 16.42 3.76 8.38
CA PRO A 44 16.73 2.91 7.25
C PRO A 44 16.16 1.49 7.38
N ALA A 45 15.95 0.98 8.60
CA ALA A 45 15.33 -0.33 8.83
C ALA A 45 13.82 -0.29 8.56
N ALA A 46 13.15 0.82 8.89
CA ALA A 46 11.74 1.02 8.56
C ALA A 46 11.53 1.15 7.05
N VAL A 47 12.37 1.95 6.38
CA VAL A 47 12.38 2.07 4.91
C VAL A 47 12.64 0.72 4.23
N ALA A 48 13.55 -0.11 4.76
CA ALA A 48 13.83 -1.44 4.22
C ALA A 48 12.61 -2.38 4.33
N ARG A 49 11.88 -2.36 5.44
CA ARG A 49 10.65 -3.13 5.62
C ARG A 49 9.56 -2.68 4.65
N LEU A 50 9.43 -1.37 4.44
CA LEU A 50 8.48 -0.80 3.49
C LEU A 50 8.79 -1.21 2.04
N ARG A 51 10.08 -1.27 1.66
CA ARG A 51 10.51 -1.80 0.34
C ARG A 51 10.21 -3.29 0.18
N ALA A 52 10.39 -4.09 1.23
CA ALA A 52 10.06 -5.50 1.21
C ALA A 52 8.54 -5.73 1.00
N ALA A 53 7.69 -4.88 1.60
CA ALA A 53 6.25 -4.92 1.39
C ALA A 53 5.85 -4.56 -0.05
N ASP A 54 6.46 -3.53 -0.66
CA ASP A 54 6.20 -3.20 -2.08
C ASP A 54 6.57 -4.37 -3.02
N GLU A 55 7.68 -5.05 -2.75
CA GLU A 55 8.08 -6.22 -3.54
C GLU A 55 7.11 -7.39 -3.38
N ALA A 56 6.67 -7.67 -2.15
CA ALA A 56 5.66 -8.70 -1.89
C ALA A 56 4.35 -8.40 -2.63
N LEU A 57 3.89 -7.15 -2.61
CA LEU A 57 2.71 -6.71 -3.35
C LEU A 57 2.90 -6.81 -4.87
N ARG A 58 4.11 -6.57 -5.40
CA ARG A 58 4.41 -6.76 -6.84
C ARG A 58 4.24 -8.21 -7.29
N THR A 59 4.54 -9.17 -6.42
CA THR A 59 4.38 -10.60 -6.72
C THR A 59 2.95 -11.11 -6.54
N GLN A 60 2.04 -10.29 -5.99
CA GLN A 60 0.68 -10.71 -5.71
C GLN A 60 -0.20 -10.69 -6.98
N ALA A 61 -0.59 -11.87 -7.43
CA ALA A 61 -1.45 -12.05 -8.62
C ALA A 61 -2.95 -11.88 -8.31
N GLU A 62 -3.36 -12.18 -7.08
CA GLU A 62 -4.73 -12.05 -6.59
C GLU A 62 -5.02 -10.61 -6.17
N ASP A 63 -6.24 -10.12 -6.40
CA ASP A 63 -6.64 -8.77 -6.00
C ASP A 63 -5.70 -7.65 -6.55
N ARG A 64 -5.15 -7.84 -7.76
CA ARG A 64 -4.17 -6.93 -8.40
C ARG A 64 -4.58 -5.45 -8.35
N HIS A 65 -5.86 -5.16 -8.54
CA HIS A 65 -6.37 -3.78 -8.45
C HIS A 65 -6.14 -3.15 -7.06
N ARG A 66 -6.35 -3.93 -5.99
CA ARG A 66 -6.11 -3.49 -4.62
C ARG A 66 -4.62 -3.42 -4.31
N ALA A 67 -3.83 -4.38 -4.79
CA ALA A 67 -2.38 -4.35 -4.68
C ALA A 67 -1.78 -3.10 -5.34
N ASP A 68 -2.26 -2.71 -6.53
CA ASP A 68 -1.78 -1.48 -7.20
C ASP A 68 -2.11 -0.19 -6.42
N VAL A 69 -3.28 -0.12 -5.77
CA VAL A 69 -3.63 1.02 -4.90
C VAL A 69 -2.69 1.12 -3.70
N LEU A 70 -2.39 -0.01 -3.04
CA LEU A 70 -1.43 -0.07 -1.92
C LEU A 70 -0.02 0.32 -2.35
N ARG A 71 0.43 -0.16 -3.53
CA ARG A 71 1.73 0.20 -4.08
C ARG A 71 1.84 1.69 -4.39
N GLY A 72 0.76 2.33 -4.85
CA GLY A 72 0.74 3.79 -5.02
C GLY A 72 0.96 4.55 -3.71
N LEU A 73 0.38 4.06 -2.61
CA LEU A 73 0.60 4.63 -1.28
C LEU A 73 2.07 4.46 -0.84
N ILE A 74 2.59 3.23 -0.90
CA ILE A 74 3.97 2.92 -0.51
C ILE A 74 5.00 3.70 -1.34
N ALA A 75 4.78 3.81 -2.65
CA ALA A 75 5.65 4.59 -3.53
C ALA A 75 5.70 6.07 -3.16
N THR A 76 4.59 6.64 -2.66
CA THR A 76 4.55 8.03 -2.16
C THR A 76 5.43 8.18 -0.93
N TYR A 77 5.30 7.28 0.05
CA TYR A 77 6.15 7.29 1.24
C TYR A 77 7.64 7.10 0.94
N LEU A 78 7.99 6.14 0.08
CA LEU A 78 9.40 5.93 -0.30
C LEU A 78 10.01 7.10 -1.06
N LYS A 79 9.19 7.85 -1.81
CA LYS A 79 9.64 9.05 -2.51
C LYS A 79 9.93 10.19 -1.53
N ASP A 80 9.10 10.34 -0.52
CA ASP A 80 9.19 11.47 0.42
C ASP A 80 10.20 11.21 1.55
N TYR A 81 10.42 9.94 1.92
CA TYR A 81 11.23 9.57 3.10
C TYR A 81 12.34 8.53 2.84
N GLY A 82 12.42 7.92 1.66
CA GLY A 82 13.35 6.82 1.38
C GLY A 82 14.80 7.22 1.06
N SER A 83 15.28 8.34 1.62
CA SER A 83 16.62 8.91 1.39
C SER A 83 17.71 8.21 2.19
#